data_AF-A0A9W7HKU4-F1
#
_entry.id   AF-A0A9W7HKU4-F1
#
_cell.length_a   1.000
_cell.length_b   1.000
_cell.length_c   1.000
_cell.angle_alpha   90.00
_cell.angle_beta   90.00
_cell.angle_gamma   90.00
#
_symmetry.space_group_name_H-M   'P 1'
#
loop_
_entity.id
_entity.type
_entity.pdbx_description
1 polymer ?
#
loop_
_entity_poly.entity_id
_entity_poly.type
_entity_poly.pdbx_seq_one_letter_code
_entity_poly.pdbx_strand_id
1 'polypeptide(L)'
;MEKQEVERLNAPMILAVKGHFKSARKMVAYELAKHLKYPLIDQDEITPFLQNSQHLDDMSFDIALTIASIQLKVLKLGVIISTPLSQRTHLDNLKKQAESDGAVLVIIQCLPTDESSDFSIEEVPRLIVDTRKQAFVAEEFVSDELDKIRKRSHRHLHPLTFINKPTDEYEVECNRCQKSISGPYYQCFLRCDEYIFDKACAEHPGDIEHVGKKCPEYLRLTQPEYLFPKDVRHNCKICKNKGKEFSDSCHDCLFQTNMKGAYLPIIVNHESHAHPLNLVMMPLSYNYEFRCSGCGDFGYSTSYRCYDCNFNLHVSCILLPQTISYEYDKHPLRLTYDSLEQSYLDKSYCEACKKERNPEHWFYYCPACEFTTHLDCVTNQSIKS
;
A
#
# COMPACT_ATOMS: atom_id res chain seq x y z
N MET A 1 5.96 1.21 -12.52
CA MET A 1 5.11 0.01 -12.50
C MET A 1 5.14 -0.50 -13.91
N GLU A 2 5.04 -1.80 -14.17
CA GLU A 2 4.68 -2.18 -15.54
C GLU A 2 3.39 -1.44 -15.88
N LYS A 3 3.32 -0.83 -17.06
CA LYS A 3 2.19 0.02 -17.48
C LYS A 3 0.84 -0.71 -17.29
N GLN A 4 0.86 -2.03 -17.45
CA GLN A 4 -0.26 -2.95 -17.21
C GLN A 4 -0.68 -3.11 -15.73
N GLU A 5 0.24 -2.96 -14.76
CA GLU A 5 -0.07 -3.04 -13.32
C GLU A 5 -0.68 -1.74 -12.79
N VAL A 6 -0.35 -0.57 -13.38
CA VAL A 6 -1.04 0.72 -13.11
C VAL A 6 -2.46 0.71 -13.66
N GLU A 7 -2.62 0.20 -14.88
CA GLU A 7 -3.92 0.11 -15.54
C GLU A 7 -4.93 -0.75 -14.76
N ARG A 8 -4.46 -1.72 -13.96
CA ARG A 8 -5.30 -2.53 -13.07
C ARG A 8 -5.75 -1.82 -11.78
N LEU A 9 -5.06 -0.78 -11.31
CA LEU A 9 -5.45 -0.01 -10.10
C LEU A 9 -6.69 0.87 -10.35
N ASN A 10 -6.79 1.39 -11.57
CA ASN A 10 -7.95 2.16 -12.02
C ASN A 10 -8.93 1.31 -12.82
N ALA A 11 -8.77 -0.02 -12.79
CA ALA A 11 -9.68 -0.91 -13.49
C ALA A 11 -11.09 -0.74 -12.92
N PRO A 12 -12.10 -0.52 -13.77
CA PRO A 12 -13.46 -0.47 -13.30
C PRO A 12 -13.86 -1.84 -12.71
N MET A 13 -14.75 -1.84 -11.73
CA MET A 13 -15.21 -3.08 -11.09
C MET A 13 -16.55 -3.52 -11.65
N ILE A 14 -16.77 -4.83 -11.73
CA ILE A 14 -18.10 -5.43 -11.86
C ILE A 14 -18.49 -5.99 -10.50
N LEU A 15 -19.51 -5.41 -9.88
CA LEU A 15 -20.10 -5.93 -8.65
C LEU A 15 -21.35 -6.72 -9.01
N ALA A 16 -21.21 -8.03 -9.15
CA ALA A 16 -22.32 -8.92 -9.46
C ALA A 16 -23.03 -9.31 -8.15
N VAL A 17 -24.16 -8.66 -7.87
CA VAL A 17 -24.98 -8.94 -6.69
C VAL A 17 -25.93 -10.07 -7.03
N LYS A 18 -25.74 -11.23 -6.39
CA LYS A 18 -26.48 -12.47 -6.63
C LYS A 18 -27.26 -12.94 -5.42
N GLY A 19 -28.38 -13.61 -5.65
CA GLY A 19 -29.24 -14.13 -4.60
C GLY A 19 -30.63 -14.49 -5.10
N HIS A 20 -31.23 -15.49 -4.45
CA HIS A 20 -32.54 -16.01 -4.81
C HIS A 20 -33.67 -15.02 -4.48
N PHE A 21 -33.57 -14.34 -3.32
CA PHE A 21 -34.58 -13.39 -2.89
C PHE A 21 -34.39 -12.03 -3.56
N LYS A 22 -35.28 -11.71 -4.51
CA LYS A 22 -35.25 -10.45 -5.28
C LYS A 22 -35.21 -9.21 -4.39
N SER A 23 -35.98 -9.17 -3.30
CA SER A 23 -36.05 -8.03 -2.39
C SER A 23 -34.70 -7.74 -1.71
N ALA A 24 -34.04 -8.76 -1.18
CA ALA A 24 -32.73 -8.62 -0.53
C ALA A 24 -31.64 -8.21 -1.54
N ARG A 25 -31.62 -8.87 -2.71
CA ARG A 25 -30.64 -8.60 -3.77
C ARG A 25 -30.77 -7.17 -4.30
N LYS A 26 -31.99 -6.73 -4.60
CA LYS A 26 -32.28 -5.36 -5.04
C LYS A 26 -31.86 -4.34 -4.00
N MET A 27 -32.24 -4.52 -2.73
CA MET A 27 -31.86 -3.62 -1.63
C MET A 27 -30.34 -3.40 -1.57
N VAL A 28 -29.55 -4.48 -1.54
CA VAL A 28 -28.08 -4.41 -1.49
C VAL A 28 -27.52 -3.72 -2.73
N ALA A 29 -28.01 -4.08 -3.91
CA ALA A 29 -27.56 -3.48 -5.17
C ALA A 29 -27.86 -1.98 -5.25
N TYR A 30 -29.04 -1.54 -4.82
CA TYR A 30 -29.42 -0.12 -4.81
C TYR A 30 -28.60 0.70 -3.82
N GLU A 31 -28.40 0.22 -2.59
CA GLU A 31 -27.61 0.93 -1.59
C GLU A 31 -26.14 1.06 -2.03
N LEU A 32 -25.56 -0.01 -2.61
CA LEU A 32 -24.23 0.04 -3.22
C LEU A 32 -24.16 1.03 -4.38
N ALA A 33 -25.14 1.03 -5.29
CA ALA A 33 -25.16 1.93 -6.44
C ALA A 33 -25.25 3.40 -6.01
N LYS A 34 -26.09 3.67 -5.02
CA LYS A 34 -26.28 5.01 -4.45
C LYS A 34 -25.01 5.52 -3.76
N HIS A 35 -24.32 4.65 -3.02
CA HIS A 35 -23.10 5.01 -2.30
C HIS A 35 -21.91 5.18 -3.26
N LEU A 36 -21.64 4.18 -4.11
CA LEU A 36 -20.51 4.16 -5.04
C LEU A 36 -20.69 5.04 -6.29
N LYS A 37 -21.91 5.51 -6.55
CA LYS A 37 -22.30 6.22 -7.78
C LYS A 37 -22.04 5.41 -9.05
N TYR A 38 -22.17 4.09 -8.95
CA TYR A 38 -22.03 3.18 -10.09
C TYR A 38 -23.38 3.02 -10.80
N PRO A 39 -23.41 2.91 -12.14
CA PRO A 39 -24.59 2.48 -12.86
C PRO A 39 -25.05 1.11 -12.34
N LEU A 40 -26.35 1.00 -12.07
CA LEU A 40 -27.01 -0.24 -11.68
C LEU A 40 -27.74 -0.83 -12.89
N ILE A 41 -27.43 -2.08 -13.20
CA ILE A 41 -28.10 -2.87 -14.22
C ILE A 41 -28.81 -4.01 -13.49
N ASP A 42 -30.15 -3.95 -13.44
CA ASP A 42 -30.95 -4.98 -12.79
C ASP A 42 -31.62 -5.87 -13.83
N GLN A 43 -31.17 -7.13 -13.91
CA GLN A 43 -31.68 -8.09 -14.88
C GLN A 43 -33.19 -8.30 -14.75
N ASP A 44 -33.72 -8.28 -13.51
CA ASP A 44 -35.15 -8.44 -13.24
C ASP A 44 -36.01 -7.32 -13.83
N GLU A 45 -35.44 -6.14 -14.06
CA GLU A 45 -36.12 -5.01 -14.73
C GLU A 45 -36.07 -5.14 -16.26
N ILE A 46 -35.15 -5.94 -16.82
CA ILE A 46 -35.03 -6.18 -18.26
C ILE A 46 -35.98 -7.30 -18.69
N THR A 47 -36.07 -8.38 -17.91
CA THR A 47 -36.84 -9.59 -18.24
C THR A 47 -38.29 -9.33 -18.69
N PRO A 48 -39.08 -8.43 -18.06
CA PRO A 48 -40.47 -8.20 -18.46
C PRO A 48 -40.67 -7.64 -19.87
N PHE A 49 -39.65 -7.00 -20.44
CA PHE A 49 -39.72 -6.40 -21.78
C PHE A 49 -39.39 -7.40 -22.90
N LEU A 50 -38.94 -8.60 -22.56
CA LEU A 50 -38.62 -9.66 -23.51
C LEU A 50 -39.86 -10.57 -23.66
N GLN A 51 -40.54 -10.51 -24.80
CA GLN A 51 -41.75 -11.30 -25.05
C GLN A 51 -41.42 -12.78 -25.35
N ASN A 52 -42.16 -13.72 -24.74
CA ASN A 52 -42.35 -15.14 -25.10
C ASN A 52 -41.18 -15.87 -25.80
N SER A 53 -39.96 -15.75 -25.28
CA SER A 53 -38.84 -16.58 -25.70
C SER A 53 -38.67 -17.76 -24.74
N GLN A 54 -38.15 -18.89 -25.21
CA GLN A 54 -37.80 -20.03 -24.34
C GLN A 54 -36.55 -19.76 -23.46
N HIS A 55 -35.86 -18.62 -23.68
CA HIS A 55 -34.56 -18.28 -23.09
C HIS A 55 -34.55 -16.87 -22.47
N LEU A 56 -35.63 -16.48 -21.79
CA LEU A 56 -35.80 -15.12 -21.22
C LEU A 56 -34.67 -14.74 -20.26
N ASP A 57 -34.22 -15.70 -19.44
CA ASP A 57 -33.15 -15.50 -18.46
C ASP A 57 -31.82 -15.21 -19.18
N ASP A 58 -31.43 -16.05 -20.14
CA ASP A 58 -30.20 -15.88 -20.92
C ASP A 58 -30.18 -14.58 -21.71
N MET A 59 -31.28 -14.24 -22.40
CA MET A 59 -31.35 -12.99 -23.17
C MET A 59 -31.30 -11.75 -22.27
N SER A 60 -32.02 -11.75 -21.14
CA SER A 60 -31.99 -10.60 -20.21
C SER A 60 -30.60 -10.44 -19.59
N PHE A 61 -29.91 -11.54 -19.32
CA PHE A 61 -28.54 -11.53 -18.84
C PHE A 61 -27.56 -11.02 -19.91
N ASP A 62 -27.65 -11.48 -21.15
CA ASP A 62 -26.79 -11.04 -22.26
C ASP A 62 -26.97 -9.53 -22.56
N ILE A 63 -28.20 -9.02 -22.44
CA ILE A 63 -28.48 -7.58 -22.54
C ILE A 63 -27.80 -6.84 -21.39
N ALA A 64 -27.91 -7.32 -20.15
CA ALA A 64 -27.26 -6.72 -18.99
C ALA A 64 -25.73 -6.66 -19.17
N LEU A 65 -25.13 -7.75 -19.65
CA LEU A 65 -23.72 -7.85 -19.99
C LEU A 65 -23.30 -6.86 -21.09
N THR A 66 -24.12 -6.72 -22.14
CA THR A 66 -23.88 -5.77 -23.22
C THR A 66 -23.86 -4.33 -22.70
N ILE A 67 -24.82 -3.95 -21.85
CA ILE A 67 -24.87 -2.62 -21.23
C ILE A 67 -23.64 -2.42 -20.34
N ALA A 68 -23.29 -3.42 -19.53
CA ALA A 68 -22.11 -3.37 -18.65
C ALA A 68 -20.82 -3.14 -19.46
N SER A 69 -20.64 -3.83 -20.58
CA SER A 69 -19.48 -3.68 -21.46
C SER A 69 -19.32 -2.23 -21.94
N ILE A 70 -20.42 -1.55 -22.28
CA ILE A 70 -20.36 -0.13 -22.68
C ILE A 70 -19.86 0.74 -21.52
N GLN A 71 -20.38 0.54 -20.31
CA GLN A 71 -19.95 1.29 -19.13
C GLN A 71 -18.46 1.06 -18.81
N LEU A 72 -18.02 -0.19 -18.85
CA LEU A 72 -16.66 -0.60 -18.50
C LEU A 72 -15.63 -0.19 -19.56
N LYS A 73 -15.86 -0.54 -20.84
CA LYS A 73 -14.87 -0.30 -21.91
C LYS A 73 -14.84 1.14 -22.38
N VAL A 74 -16.02 1.74 -22.58
CA VAL A 74 -16.14 3.07 -23.21
C VAL A 74 -16.04 4.17 -22.17
N LEU A 75 -16.80 4.05 -21.07
CA LEU A 75 -16.90 5.11 -20.06
C LEU A 75 -15.91 4.93 -18.90
N LYS A 76 -15.26 3.77 -18.79
CA LYS A 76 -14.34 3.41 -17.70
C LYS A 76 -14.99 3.54 -16.32
N LEU A 77 -16.29 3.27 -16.23
CA LEU A 77 -17.06 3.29 -14.99
C LEU A 77 -17.19 1.88 -14.44
N GLY A 78 -17.07 1.72 -13.12
CA GLY A 78 -17.50 0.49 -12.46
C GLY A 78 -19.01 0.34 -12.51
N VAL A 79 -19.50 -0.89 -12.46
CA VAL A 79 -20.92 -1.23 -12.66
C VAL A 79 -21.39 -2.21 -11.61
N ILE A 80 -22.65 -2.09 -11.21
CA ILE A 80 -23.34 -3.08 -10.36
C ILE A 80 -24.33 -3.83 -11.23
N ILE A 81 -24.26 -5.16 -11.21
CA ILE A 81 -25.19 -6.02 -11.93
C ILE A 81 -25.97 -6.81 -10.88
N SER A 82 -27.27 -6.53 -10.76
CA SER A 82 -28.21 -7.34 -9.95
C SER A 82 -28.76 -8.44 -10.84
N THR A 83 -28.45 -9.68 -10.51
CA THR A 83 -28.80 -10.85 -11.32
C THR A 83 -29.00 -12.08 -10.43
N PRO A 84 -29.94 -12.99 -10.72
CA PRO A 84 -30.09 -14.23 -9.96
C PRO A 84 -28.82 -15.09 -9.97
N LEU A 85 -28.10 -15.11 -11.10
CA LEU A 85 -26.98 -16.00 -11.40
C LEU A 85 -27.29 -17.46 -11.06
N SER A 86 -28.43 -17.93 -11.56
CA SER A 86 -28.94 -19.28 -11.33
C SER A 86 -28.17 -20.36 -12.10
N GLN A 87 -27.33 -19.97 -13.07
CA GLN A 87 -26.62 -20.88 -13.97
C GLN A 87 -25.11 -20.65 -13.93
N ARG A 88 -24.34 -21.75 -14.02
CA ARG A 88 -22.87 -21.69 -14.09
C ARG A 88 -22.37 -20.97 -15.35
N THR A 89 -23.09 -21.10 -16.46
CA THR A 89 -22.79 -20.44 -17.74
C THR A 89 -22.76 -18.91 -17.62
N HIS A 90 -23.70 -18.33 -16.87
CA HIS A 90 -23.74 -16.87 -16.62
C HIS A 90 -22.54 -16.39 -15.82
N LEU A 91 -22.14 -17.15 -14.80
CA LEU A 91 -20.95 -16.88 -14.01
C LEU A 91 -19.66 -16.93 -14.85
N ASP A 92 -19.52 -17.95 -15.70
CA ASP A 92 -18.38 -18.08 -16.61
C ASP A 92 -18.34 -16.92 -17.63
N ASN A 93 -19.51 -16.50 -18.13
CA ASN A 93 -19.61 -15.36 -19.05
C ASN A 93 -19.24 -14.04 -18.37
N LEU A 94 -19.64 -13.81 -17.11
CA LEU A 94 -19.20 -12.66 -16.32
C LEU A 94 -17.68 -12.61 -16.16
N LYS A 95 -17.06 -13.76 -15.83
CA LYS A 95 -15.60 -13.83 -15.69
C LYS A 95 -14.90 -13.50 -17.01
N LYS A 96 -15.32 -14.13 -18.11
CA LYS A 96 -14.78 -13.85 -19.45
C LYS A 96 -14.94 -12.39 -19.85
N GLN A 97 -16.11 -11.80 -19.56
CA GLN A 97 -16.35 -10.40 -19.87
C GLN A 97 -15.46 -9.48 -19.03
N ALA A 98 -15.34 -9.70 -17.73
CA ALA A 98 -14.48 -8.91 -16.87
C ALA A 98 -13.02 -8.93 -17.36
N GLU A 99 -12.51 -10.10 -17.75
CA GLU A 99 -11.18 -10.25 -18.35
C GLU A 99 -11.04 -9.47 -19.66
N SER A 100 -12.03 -9.60 -20.57
CA SER A 100 -12.08 -8.88 -21.85
C SER A 100 -12.18 -7.36 -21.68
N ASP A 101 -12.91 -6.91 -20.67
CA ASP A 101 -13.20 -5.49 -20.43
C ASP A 101 -12.14 -4.82 -19.55
N GLY A 102 -11.14 -5.59 -19.09
CA GLY A 102 -10.08 -5.11 -18.19
C GLY A 102 -10.63 -4.69 -16.83
N ALA A 103 -11.68 -5.36 -16.36
CA ALA A 103 -12.41 -5.05 -15.14
C ALA A 103 -12.14 -6.07 -14.03
N VAL A 104 -12.26 -5.65 -12.78
CA VAL A 104 -12.20 -6.55 -11.61
C VAL A 104 -13.59 -7.06 -11.29
N LEU A 105 -13.81 -8.37 -11.35
CA LEU A 105 -15.08 -9.00 -10.98
C LEU A 105 -15.13 -9.33 -9.49
N VAL A 106 -16.22 -8.97 -8.82
CA VAL A 106 -16.54 -9.36 -7.44
C VAL A 106 -17.97 -9.89 -7.39
N ILE A 107 -18.15 -11.06 -6.78
CA ILE A 107 -19.48 -11.64 -6.52
C ILE A 107 -19.93 -11.25 -5.12
N ILE A 108 -21.08 -10.61 -5.01
CA ILE A 108 -21.73 -10.29 -3.73
C ILE A 108 -22.93 -11.22 -3.57
N GLN A 109 -22.83 -12.20 -2.68
CA GLN A 109 -23.87 -13.16 -2.40
C GLN A 109 -24.79 -12.64 -1.28
N CYS A 110 -26.05 -12.39 -1.61
CA CYS A 110 -27.11 -12.18 -0.63
C CYS A 110 -27.64 -13.53 -0.13
N LEU A 111 -27.73 -13.68 1.20
CA LEU A 111 -28.37 -14.82 1.87
C LEU A 111 -29.86 -14.52 2.15
N PRO A 112 -30.72 -15.55 2.25
CA PRO A 112 -30.43 -16.98 2.09
C PRO A 112 -30.16 -17.40 0.64
N THR A 113 -29.27 -18.39 0.46
CA THR A 113 -29.06 -19.12 -0.80
C THR A 113 -29.96 -20.33 -0.87
N ASP A 114 -30.35 -20.71 -2.09
CA ASP A 114 -30.95 -22.02 -2.35
C ASP A 114 -29.82 -23.03 -2.59
N GLU A 115 -29.83 -24.19 -1.92
CA GLU A 115 -28.72 -25.18 -1.93
C GLU A 115 -28.35 -25.65 -3.35
N SER A 116 -29.26 -25.52 -4.31
CA SER A 116 -29.12 -25.90 -5.73
C SER A 116 -28.37 -24.88 -6.60
N SER A 117 -28.02 -23.69 -6.08
CA SER A 117 -27.51 -22.55 -6.87
C SER A 117 -26.13 -22.01 -6.41
N ASP A 118 -25.45 -22.73 -5.52
CA ASP A 118 -24.21 -22.28 -4.90
C ASP A 118 -22.95 -22.53 -5.75
N PHE A 119 -22.96 -22.03 -6.99
CA PHE A 119 -21.78 -22.11 -7.86
C PHE A 119 -20.73 -21.07 -7.44
N SER A 120 -19.51 -21.54 -7.15
CA SER A 120 -18.31 -20.71 -6.93
C SER A 120 -17.43 -20.71 -8.18
N ILE A 121 -16.79 -19.58 -8.47
CA ILE A 121 -15.76 -19.47 -9.52
C ILE A 121 -14.39 -19.37 -8.85
N GLU A 122 -13.42 -20.16 -9.29
CA GLU A 122 -12.04 -20.04 -8.84
C GLU A 122 -11.47 -18.66 -9.21
N GLU A 123 -10.71 -18.08 -8.27
CA GLU A 123 -9.99 -16.80 -8.41
C GLU A 123 -10.88 -15.54 -8.47
N VAL A 124 -12.20 -15.66 -8.29
CA VAL A 124 -13.11 -14.51 -8.20
C VAL A 124 -13.49 -14.26 -6.73
N PRO A 125 -13.22 -13.08 -6.17
CA PRO A 125 -13.62 -12.73 -4.81
C PRO A 125 -15.14 -12.85 -4.61
N ARG A 126 -15.53 -13.53 -3.52
CA ARG A 126 -16.92 -13.69 -3.10
C ARG A 126 -17.13 -13.08 -1.73
N LEU A 127 -18.02 -12.10 -1.65
CA LEU A 127 -18.47 -11.47 -0.40
C LEU A 127 -19.87 -11.96 -0.05
N ILE A 128 -20.17 -12.11 1.23
CA ILE A 128 -21.47 -12.61 1.72
C ILE A 128 -22.18 -11.50 2.49
N VAL A 129 -23.46 -11.29 2.19
CA VAL A 129 -24.33 -10.33 2.86
C VAL A 129 -25.56 -11.07 3.39
N ASP A 130 -25.74 -11.11 4.71
CA ASP A 130 -26.94 -11.66 5.35
C ASP A 130 -27.84 -10.55 5.89
N THR A 131 -28.80 -10.12 5.06
CA THR A 131 -29.74 -9.04 5.40
C THR A 131 -30.76 -9.42 6.48
N ARG A 132 -30.75 -10.67 6.99
CA ARG A 132 -31.60 -11.12 8.10
C ARG A 132 -30.96 -10.88 9.46
N LYS A 133 -29.62 -10.82 9.51
CA LYS A 133 -28.88 -10.65 10.77
C LYS A 133 -28.75 -9.17 11.16
N GLN A 134 -28.57 -8.30 10.17
CA GLN A 134 -28.40 -6.87 10.37
C GLN A 134 -28.84 -6.09 9.13
N ALA A 135 -29.18 -4.81 9.31
CA ALA A 135 -29.43 -3.90 8.20
C ALA A 135 -28.14 -3.73 7.38
N PHE A 136 -28.27 -3.70 6.05
CA PHE A 136 -27.13 -3.49 5.17
C PHE A 136 -26.78 -2.00 5.12
N VAL A 137 -25.54 -1.66 5.48
CA VAL A 137 -24.98 -0.31 5.38
C VAL A 137 -23.88 -0.33 4.33
N ALA A 138 -24.11 0.35 3.19
CA ALA A 138 -23.19 0.30 2.05
C ALA A 138 -21.80 0.87 2.36
N GLU A 139 -21.73 1.95 3.13
CA GLU A 139 -20.45 2.59 3.50
C GLU A 139 -19.55 1.64 4.30
N GLU A 140 -20.11 1.01 5.34
CA GLU A 140 -19.40 0.02 6.15
C GLU A 140 -18.96 -1.18 5.31
N PHE A 141 -19.87 -1.74 4.50
CA PHE A 141 -19.53 -2.88 3.64
C PHE A 141 -18.42 -2.54 2.61
N VAL A 142 -18.46 -1.34 2.04
CA VAL A 142 -17.43 -0.90 1.09
C VAL A 142 -16.09 -0.77 1.80
N SER A 143 -16.03 -0.09 2.94
CA SER A 143 -14.82 0.07 3.74
C SER A 143 -14.24 -1.29 4.19
N ASP A 144 -15.11 -2.15 4.72
CA ASP A 144 -14.70 -3.35 5.43
C ASP A 144 -14.48 -4.54 4.50
N GLU A 145 -15.12 -4.62 3.33
CA GLU A 145 -15.02 -5.78 2.45
C GLU A 145 -14.55 -5.40 1.05
N LEU A 146 -15.24 -4.48 0.39
CA LEU A 146 -14.99 -4.21 -1.02
C LEU A 146 -13.62 -3.56 -1.26
N ASP A 147 -13.27 -2.59 -0.42
CA ASP A 147 -12.00 -1.92 -0.49
C ASP A 147 -10.86 -2.90 -0.17
N LYS A 148 -11.05 -3.88 0.72
CA LYS A 148 -10.06 -4.96 0.93
C LYS A 148 -9.80 -5.74 -0.35
N ILE A 149 -10.80 -5.94 -1.22
CA ILE A 149 -10.62 -6.63 -2.50
C ILE A 149 -9.85 -5.78 -3.51
N ARG A 150 -10.19 -4.48 -3.65
CA ARG A 150 -9.37 -3.54 -4.43
C ARG A 150 -7.91 -3.61 -3.98
N LYS A 151 -7.70 -3.71 -2.68
CA LYS A 151 -6.37 -3.77 -2.03
C LYS A 151 -5.67 -5.13 -2.18
N ARG A 152 -6.39 -6.27 -2.19
CA ARG A 152 -5.83 -7.64 -2.30
C ARG A 152 -5.27 -7.98 -3.69
N SER A 153 -5.61 -7.22 -4.73
CA SER A 153 -4.92 -7.30 -6.03
C SER A 153 -3.51 -6.70 -6.01
N HIS A 154 -3.11 -6.03 -4.92
CA HIS A 154 -1.84 -5.31 -4.87
C HIS A 154 -0.92 -5.82 -3.74
N ARG A 155 0.35 -5.97 -4.13
CA ARG A 155 1.53 -5.61 -3.34
C ARG A 155 1.17 -4.50 -2.33
N HIS A 156 1.29 -4.75 -1.02
CA HIS A 156 0.83 -3.86 0.05
C HIS A 156 1.56 -2.51 0.05
N LEU A 157 0.93 -1.47 -0.49
CA LEU A 157 1.52 -0.12 -0.59
C LEU A 157 0.75 0.91 0.24
N HIS A 158 0.28 0.49 1.41
CA HIS A 158 -0.51 1.34 2.29
C HIS A 158 0.34 1.83 3.48
N PRO A 159 0.16 3.07 3.92
CA PRO A 159 0.79 3.55 5.14
C PRO A 159 0.38 2.70 6.34
N LEU A 160 1.31 2.51 7.27
CA LEU A 160 0.96 2.07 8.61
C LEU A 160 0.62 3.29 9.47
N THR A 161 -0.53 3.23 10.12
CA THR A 161 -1.01 4.24 11.06
C THR A 161 -0.81 3.78 12.49
N PHE A 162 -0.42 4.70 13.35
CA PHE A 162 -0.29 4.46 14.78
C PHE A 162 -1.68 4.39 15.42
N ILE A 163 -1.92 3.33 16.21
CA ILE A 163 -3.14 3.13 16.98
C ILE A 163 -2.76 2.99 18.44
N ASN A 164 -3.36 3.84 19.28
CA ASN A 164 -3.24 3.73 20.72
C ASN A 164 -4.32 2.78 21.24
N LYS A 165 -3.94 1.56 21.61
CA LYS A 165 -4.88 0.53 22.06
C LYS A 165 -5.39 0.82 23.48
N PRO A 166 -6.71 0.97 23.71
CA PRO A 166 -7.31 0.90 25.03
C PRO A 166 -7.33 -0.56 25.53
N THR A 167 -7.31 -0.76 26.85
CA THR A 167 -7.13 -2.06 27.50
C THR A 167 -8.16 -3.17 27.18
N ASP A 168 -9.28 -2.87 26.49
CA ASP A 168 -10.44 -3.76 26.38
C ASP A 168 -10.85 -4.17 24.95
N GLU A 169 -10.01 -3.97 23.94
CA GLU A 169 -10.31 -4.38 22.55
C GLU A 169 -9.64 -5.71 22.15
N TYR A 170 -10.27 -6.39 21.15
CA TYR A 170 -9.91 -7.68 20.55
C TYR A 170 -8.41 -8.02 20.59
N GLU A 171 -8.09 -9.29 20.85
CA GLU A 171 -6.72 -9.79 20.74
C GLU A 171 -6.24 -9.71 19.29
N VAL A 172 -5.20 -8.91 19.06
CA VAL A 172 -4.55 -8.76 17.76
C VAL A 172 -3.11 -9.21 17.92
N GLU A 173 -2.56 -9.93 16.96
CA GLU A 173 -1.19 -10.42 16.99
C GLU A 173 -0.26 -9.58 16.12
N CYS A 174 1.00 -9.42 16.56
CA CYS A 174 2.02 -8.77 15.75
C CYS A 174 2.56 -9.72 14.68
N ASN A 175 2.51 -9.30 13.42
CA ASN A 175 2.98 -10.09 12.27
C ASN A 175 4.51 -10.29 12.24
N ARG A 176 5.28 -9.49 13.00
CA ARG A 176 6.72 -9.69 13.14
C ARG A 176 7.05 -10.73 14.21
N CYS A 177 6.63 -10.52 15.46
CA CYS A 177 7.00 -11.37 16.60
C CYS A 177 6.01 -12.50 16.93
N GLN A 178 4.82 -12.51 16.32
CA GLN A 178 3.77 -13.52 16.52
C GLN A 178 3.25 -13.58 17.96
N LYS A 179 3.28 -12.45 18.68
CA LYS A 179 2.75 -12.31 20.05
C LYS A 179 1.54 -11.39 20.05
N SER A 180 0.65 -11.60 21.01
CA SER A 180 -0.50 -10.72 21.25
C SER A 180 -0.05 -9.30 21.59
N ILE A 181 -0.74 -8.32 21.02
CA ILE A 181 -0.49 -6.90 21.19
C ILE A 181 -1.30 -6.40 22.40
N SER A 182 -0.59 -6.04 23.45
CA SER A 182 -1.15 -5.50 24.69
C SER A 182 -1.10 -3.97 24.81
N GLY A 183 -0.48 -3.28 23.85
CA GLY A 183 -0.24 -1.84 23.91
C GLY A 183 -0.38 -1.18 22.55
N PRO A 184 0.22 0.02 22.34
CA PRO A 184 0.13 0.72 21.07
C PRO A 184 0.77 -0.11 19.95
N TYR A 185 0.20 0.02 18.75
CA TYR A 185 0.61 -0.74 17.59
C TYR A 185 0.44 0.07 16.31
N TYR A 186 1.08 -0.41 15.26
CA TYR A 186 0.90 0.07 13.91
C TYR A 186 0.05 -0.92 13.13
N GLN A 187 -0.92 -0.39 12.42
CA GLN A 187 -1.74 -1.16 11.50
C GLN A 187 -1.84 -0.41 10.18
N CYS A 188 -1.84 -1.16 9.09
CA CYS A 188 -2.20 -0.63 7.78
C CYS A 188 -3.44 0.28 7.88
N PHE A 189 -3.38 1.49 7.32
CA PHE A 189 -4.49 2.44 7.27
C PHE A 189 -5.79 1.79 6.77
N LEU A 190 -5.63 0.84 5.85
CA LEU A 190 -6.69 0.13 5.20
C LEU A 190 -7.04 -1.22 5.85
N ARG A 191 -6.54 -1.45 7.07
CA ARG A 191 -6.76 -2.63 7.94
C ARG A 191 -6.46 -3.97 7.27
N CYS A 192 -5.33 -4.04 6.57
CA CYS A 192 -4.80 -5.32 6.06
C CYS A 192 -4.27 -6.18 7.22
N ASP A 193 -4.81 -7.38 7.40
CA ASP A 193 -4.50 -8.28 8.52
C ASP A 193 -3.01 -8.68 8.61
N GLU A 194 -2.30 -8.70 7.48
CA GLU A 194 -0.88 -9.08 7.39
C GLU A 194 0.08 -7.95 7.80
N TYR A 195 -0.44 -6.75 8.03
CA TYR A 195 0.34 -5.54 8.28
C TYR A 195 -0.10 -4.89 9.58
N ILE A 196 0.02 -5.68 10.63
CA ILE A 196 -0.20 -5.28 12.02
C ILE A 196 1.06 -5.60 12.80
N PHE A 197 1.63 -4.59 13.46
CA PHE A 197 2.89 -4.70 14.19
C PHE A 197 2.78 -3.99 15.53
N ASP A 198 3.14 -4.66 16.62
CA ASP A 198 3.37 -3.93 17.88
C ASP A 198 4.39 -2.80 17.65
N LYS A 199 4.26 -1.71 18.41
CA LYS A 199 5.09 -0.51 18.24
C LYS A 199 6.59 -0.83 18.22
N ALA A 200 7.06 -1.63 19.19
CA ALA A 200 8.47 -1.97 19.30
C ALA A 200 8.95 -2.80 18.10
N CYS A 201 8.13 -3.72 17.60
CA CYS A 201 8.44 -4.46 16.39
C CYS A 201 8.37 -3.60 15.14
N ALA A 202 7.49 -2.60 15.02
CA ALA A 202 7.50 -1.73 13.84
C ALA A 202 8.76 -0.86 13.80
N GLU A 203 9.15 -0.33 14.96
CA GLU A 203 10.32 0.53 15.14
C GLU A 203 11.64 -0.26 15.20
N HIS A 204 11.58 -1.59 15.35
CA HIS A 204 12.78 -2.42 15.35
C HIS A 204 13.43 -2.49 13.95
N PRO A 205 14.76 -2.43 13.84
CA PRO A 205 15.73 -2.11 14.89
C PRO A 205 15.73 -0.62 15.28
N GLY A 206 15.36 -0.29 16.52
CA GLY A 206 15.14 1.10 16.93
C GLY A 206 16.39 2.00 17.00
N ASP A 207 17.59 1.41 16.94
CA ASP A 207 18.86 2.13 16.94
C ASP A 207 19.40 2.29 15.52
N ILE A 208 19.22 3.50 14.97
CA ILE A 208 19.61 3.87 13.60
C ILE A 208 21.13 3.80 13.39
N GLU A 209 21.95 4.09 14.40
CA GLU A 209 23.41 4.02 14.26
C GLU A 209 23.86 2.56 14.10
N HIS A 210 23.29 1.66 14.90
CA HIS A 210 23.54 0.23 14.78
C HIS A 210 23.00 -0.33 13.45
N VAL A 211 21.84 0.15 13.00
CA VAL A 211 21.33 -0.14 11.65
C VAL A 211 22.32 0.28 10.60
N GLY A 212 22.89 1.49 10.71
CA GLY A 212 23.92 2.01 9.83
C GLY A 212 25.21 1.18 9.82
N LYS A 213 25.45 0.29 10.78
CA LYS A 213 26.59 -0.65 10.77
C LYS A 213 26.24 -1.97 10.08
N LYS A 214 24.97 -2.40 10.12
CA LYS A 214 24.51 -3.71 9.61
C LYS A 214 23.74 -3.66 8.29
N CYS A 215 23.20 -2.50 7.91
CA CYS A 215 22.39 -2.35 6.72
C CYS A 215 23.23 -2.67 5.46
N PRO A 216 22.81 -3.59 4.58
CA PRO A 216 23.57 -3.90 3.39
C PRO A 216 23.76 -2.67 2.48
N GLU A 217 24.94 -2.54 1.86
CA GLU A 217 25.28 -1.41 1.00
C GLU A 217 24.26 -1.22 -0.13
N TYR A 218 23.79 -2.31 -0.74
CA TYR A 218 22.80 -2.29 -1.83
C TYR A 218 21.43 -1.73 -1.42
N LEU A 219 21.12 -1.54 -0.12
CA LEU A 219 19.91 -0.85 0.35
C LEU A 219 20.14 0.63 0.65
N ARG A 220 21.42 1.06 0.73
CA ARG A 220 21.80 2.46 1.03
C ARG A 220 21.99 3.29 -0.23
N LEU A 221 22.20 2.63 -1.37
CA LEU A 221 22.34 3.29 -2.66
C LEU A 221 21.07 4.09 -3.00
N THR A 222 21.24 5.22 -3.68
CA THR A 222 20.13 6.00 -4.23
C THR A 222 19.33 5.20 -5.24
N GLN A 223 19.98 4.28 -5.96
CA GLN A 223 19.38 3.23 -6.79
C GLN A 223 19.72 1.86 -6.20
N PRO A 224 18.86 1.26 -5.35
CA PRO A 224 19.13 -0.03 -4.74
C PRO A 224 18.97 -1.17 -5.76
N GLU A 225 19.70 -2.28 -5.55
CA GLU A 225 19.67 -3.45 -6.45
C GLU A 225 19.00 -4.70 -5.84
N TYR A 226 18.48 -4.61 -4.61
CA TYR A 226 17.83 -5.71 -3.86
C TYR A 226 18.56 -7.07 -3.93
N LEU A 227 19.89 -7.04 -3.76
CA LEU A 227 20.77 -8.21 -3.84
C LEU A 227 20.70 -9.11 -2.59
N PHE A 228 19.49 -9.38 -2.10
CA PHE A 228 19.27 -10.26 -0.95
C PHE A 228 19.85 -11.66 -1.22
N PRO A 229 20.71 -12.20 -0.34
CA PRO A 229 21.15 -13.59 -0.41
C PRO A 229 19.97 -14.58 -0.44
N LYS A 230 20.13 -15.73 -1.10
CA LYS A 230 19.00 -16.67 -1.31
C LYS A 230 18.41 -17.22 0.00
N ASP A 231 19.25 -17.41 1.00
CA ASP A 231 18.92 -17.96 2.31
C ASP A 231 18.11 -17.00 3.20
N VAL A 232 18.19 -15.69 2.94
CA VAL A 232 17.42 -14.67 3.69
C VAL A 232 16.16 -14.21 2.96
N ARG A 233 15.94 -14.65 1.73
CA ARG A 233 14.76 -14.26 0.94
C ARG A 233 13.50 -14.86 1.54
N HIS A 234 12.49 -14.02 1.72
CA HIS A 234 11.20 -14.45 2.23
C HIS A 234 10.07 -14.13 1.26
N ASN A 235 9.31 -15.16 0.87
CA ASN A 235 8.13 -15.00 0.02
C ASN A 235 6.98 -14.42 0.85
N CYS A 236 6.23 -13.49 0.25
CA CYS A 236 4.94 -13.09 0.80
C CYS A 236 3.91 -14.23 0.69
N LYS A 237 2.81 -14.11 1.46
CA LYS A 237 1.74 -15.11 1.46
C LYS A 237 1.12 -15.29 0.07
N ILE A 238 0.96 -14.19 -0.68
CA ILE A 238 0.40 -14.22 -2.04
C ILE A 238 1.30 -15.03 -2.99
N CYS A 239 2.62 -14.79 -2.99
CA CYS A 239 3.55 -15.56 -3.83
C CYS A 239 3.58 -17.03 -3.43
N LYS A 240 3.59 -17.33 -2.12
CA LYS A 240 3.51 -18.72 -1.62
C LYS A 240 2.27 -19.44 -2.10
N ASN A 241 1.10 -18.81 -2.00
CA ASN A 241 -0.17 -19.40 -2.42
C ASN A 241 -0.22 -19.66 -3.94
N LYS A 242 0.51 -18.86 -4.73
CA LYS A 242 0.63 -19.05 -6.19
C LYS A 242 1.74 -20.02 -6.59
N GLY A 243 2.40 -20.70 -5.63
CA GLY A 243 3.54 -21.57 -5.89
C GLY A 243 4.76 -20.84 -6.47
N LYS A 244 4.85 -19.52 -6.30
CA LYS A 244 5.96 -18.70 -6.81
C LYS A 244 7.04 -18.53 -5.75
N GLU A 245 8.29 -18.54 -6.22
CA GLU A 245 9.47 -18.19 -5.41
C GLU A 245 9.49 -16.69 -5.05
N PHE A 246 10.48 -16.30 -4.24
CA PHE A 246 10.77 -14.90 -3.97
C PHE A 246 10.94 -14.13 -5.28
N SER A 247 10.46 -12.89 -5.30
CA SER A 247 10.61 -12.00 -6.45
C SER A 247 10.99 -10.61 -5.97
N ASP A 248 12.08 -10.07 -6.51
CA ASP A 248 12.47 -8.65 -6.39
C ASP A 248 11.44 -7.72 -7.06
N SER A 249 10.72 -8.29 -8.01
CA SER A 249 9.52 -7.77 -8.64
C SER A 249 8.29 -8.02 -7.78
N CYS A 250 8.39 -8.03 -6.45
CA CYS A 250 7.25 -8.10 -5.54
C CYS A 250 7.55 -7.31 -4.26
N HIS A 251 6.83 -6.21 -4.05
CA HIS A 251 6.93 -5.38 -2.86
C HIS A 251 6.85 -6.20 -1.57
N ASP A 252 5.88 -7.10 -1.46
CA ASP A 252 5.67 -7.83 -0.21
C ASP A 252 6.78 -8.84 0.04
N CYS A 253 7.38 -9.41 -1.01
CA CYS A 253 8.58 -10.24 -0.85
C CYS A 253 9.76 -9.41 -0.34
N LEU A 254 9.98 -8.22 -0.90
CA LEU A 254 11.02 -7.28 -0.42
C LEU A 254 10.77 -6.89 1.04
N PHE A 255 9.53 -6.51 1.36
CA PHE A 255 9.11 -6.11 2.70
C PHE A 255 9.26 -7.25 3.71
N GLN A 256 8.81 -8.46 3.39
CA GLN A 256 8.94 -9.64 4.25
C GLN A 256 10.41 -10.01 4.46
N THR A 257 11.23 -9.88 3.42
CA THR A 257 12.68 -10.10 3.50
C THR A 257 13.33 -9.08 4.44
N ASN A 258 13.02 -7.80 4.30
CA ASN A 258 13.46 -6.77 5.24
C ASN A 258 12.98 -7.04 6.68
N MET A 259 11.70 -7.37 6.83
CA MET A 259 11.08 -7.56 8.12
C MET A 259 11.74 -8.69 8.91
N LYS A 260 11.99 -9.84 8.26
CA LYS A 260 12.62 -11.01 8.89
C LYS A 260 14.13 -10.86 9.08
N GLY A 261 14.82 -10.20 8.13
CA GLY A 261 16.25 -9.89 8.25
C GLY A 261 16.56 -8.76 9.24
N ALA A 262 15.56 -7.97 9.64
CA ALA A 262 15.70 -6.79 10.48
C ALA A 262 16.76 -5.80 9.96
N TYR A 263 16.84 -5.63 8.63
CA TYR A 263 17.82 -4.72 8.00
C TYR A 263 17.48 -3.26 8.23
N LEU A 264 16.20 -2.90 8.09
CA LEU A 264 15.70 -1.54 8.22
C LEU A 264 14.42 -1.53 9.08
N PRO A 265 14.24 -0.53 9.95
CA PRO A 265 12.97 -0.33 10.67
C PRO A 265 11.82 -0.14 9.71
N ILE A 266 10.65 -0.68 10.05
CA ILE A 266 9.43 -0.47 9.26
C ILE A 266 8.93 0.96 9.47
N ILE A 267 9.04 1.46 10.70
CA ILE A 267 8.70 2.82 11.09
C ILE A 267 9.91 3.49 11.73
N VAL A 268 10.16 4.74 11.37
CA VAL A 268 11.19 5.59 11.99
C VAL A 268 10.55 6.90 12.45
N ASN A 269 10.73 7.23 13.72
CA ASN A 269 10.47 8.57 14.24
C ASN A 269 11.80 9.34 14.20
N HIS A 270 11.98 10.19 13.20
CA HIS A 270 13.26 10.87 12.95
C HIS A 270 13.21 12.31 13.47
N GLU A 271 14.27 12.79 14.13
CA GLU A 271 14.32 14.15 14.72
C GLU A 271 14.07 15.28 13.71
N SER A 272 14.36 15.04 12.43
CA SER A 272 14.13 16.01 11.36
C SER A 272 12.66 16.22 11.00
N HIS A 273 11.74 15.38 11.49
CA HIS A 273 10.35 15.42 11.07
C HIS A 273 9.39 14.92 12.16
N ALA A 274 8.30 15.67 12.38
CA ALA A 274 7.36 15.39 13.48
C ALA A 274 6.55 14.09 13.31
N HIS A 275 6.27 13.68 12.07
CA HIS A 275 5.44 12.49 11.79
C HIS A 275 6.29 11.23 11.59
N PRO A 276 5.77 10.03 11.91
CA PRO A 276 6.45 8.78 11.64
C PRO A 276 6.70 8.56 10.14
N LEU A 277 7.92 8.14 9.81
CA LEU A 277 8.31 7.78 8.45
C LEU A 277 8.15 6.28 8.23
N ASN A 278 7.47 5.91 7.15
CA ASN A 278 7.24 4.53 6.74
C ASN A 278 8.32 4.08 5.76
N LEU A 279 8.87 2.89 5.99
CA LEU A 279 9.73 2.24 5.01
C LEU A 279 8.90 1.84 3.79
N VAL A 280 9.36 2.28 2.62
CA VAL A 280 8.81 1.92 1.32
C VAL A 280 9.88 1.17 0.54
N MET A 281 9.58 -0.04 0.06
CA MET A 281 10.49 -0.86 -0.76
C MET A 281 9.83 -1.21 -2.09
N MET A 282 9.95 -0.32 -3.07
CA MET A 282 9.35 -0.52 -4.39
C MET A 282 10.24 -1.41 -5.27
N PRO A 283 9.66 -2.38 -5.98
CA PRO A 283 10.36 -3.12 -7.02
C PRO A 283 11.00 -2.21 -8.07
N LEU A 284 12.16 -2.60 -8.62
CA LEU A 284 12.90 -1.75 -9.57
C LEU A 284 12.13 -1.46 -10.86
N SER A 285 11.33 -2.42 -11.33
CA SER A 285 10.41 -2.23 -12.45
C SER A 285 9.36 -1.14 -12.21
N TYR A 286 9.25 -0.65 -10.96
CA TYR A 286 8.31 0.40 -10.66
C TYR A 286 8.79 1.78 -11.12
N ASN A 287 10.09 1.96 -11.39
CA ASN A 287 10.70 3.26 -11.69
C ASN A 287 10.24 4.32 -10.67
N TYR A 288 10.12 3.92 -9.40
CA TYR A 288 9.68 4.82 -8.34
C TYR A 288 10.80 5.79 -8.03
N GLU A 289 10.52 7.08 -8.17
CA GLU A 289 11.45 8.18 -7.90
C GLU A 289 10.86 9.10 -6.83
N PHE A 290 11.72 9.63 -5.96
CA PHE A 290 11.36 10.64 -4.97
C PHE A 290 12.51 11.62 -4.79
N ARG A 291 12.19 12.84 -4.33
CA ARG A 291 13.19 13.82 -3.90
C ARG A 291 13.44 13.68 -2.41
N CYS A 292 14.69 13.54 -2.00
CA CYS A 292 15.07 13.48 -0.61
C CYS A 292 15.01 14.88 0.04
N SER A 293 14.27 15.01 1.13
CA SER A 293 14.16 16.24 1.91
C SER A 293 15.42 16.56 2.72
N GLY A 294 16.36 15.61 2.83
CA GLY A 294 17.63 15.81 3.52
C GLY A 294 18.71 16.39 2.62
N CYS A 295 19.13 15.65 1.58
CA CYS A 295 20.18 16.10 0.68
C CYS A 295 19.68 16.89 -0.54
N GLY A 296 18.38 16.81 -0.86
CA GLY A 296 17.78 17.43 -2.05
C GLY A 296 17.88 16.63 -3.33
N ASP A 297 18.66 15.55 -3.36
CA ASP A 297 18.85 14.70 -4.53
C ASP A 297 17.70 13.70 -4.73
N PHE A 298 17.63 13.15 -5.95
CA PHE A 298 16.68 12.09 -6.28
C PHE A 298 17.11 10.75 -5.71
N GLY A 299 16.12 9.97 -5.29
CA GLY A 299 16.26 8.58 -4.85
C GLY A 299 15.26 7.70 -5.55
N TYR A 300 15.53 6.40 -5.53
CA TYR A 300 14.75 5.41 -6.24
C TYR A 300 14.41 4.23 -5.34
N SER A 301 13.25 3.66 -5.59
CA SER A 301 12.82 2.35 -5.09
C SER A 301 12.67 2.21 -3.57
N THR A 302 13.73 2.38 -2.77
CA THR A 302 13.68 2.31 -1.30
C THR A 302 13.74 3.71 -0.68
N SER A 303 12.79 4.02 0.19
CA SER A 303 12.72 5.31 0.89
C SER A 303 12.09 5.20 2.26
N TYR A 304 12.26 6.25 3.06
CA TYR A 304 11.43 6.51 4.21
C TYR A 304 10.52 7.68 3.92
N ARG A 305 9.21 7.45 3.99
CA ARG A 305 8.20 8.39 3.55
C ARG A 305 7.24 8.74 4.67
N CYS A 306 7.01 10.03 4.87
CA CYS A 306 5.84 10.52 5.57
C CYS A 306 4.63 10.46 4.61
N TYR A 307 3.49 9.97 5.08
CA TYR A 307 2.26 10.00 4.29
C TYR A 307 1.39 11.23 4.59
N ASP A 308 1.61 11.88 5.74
CA ASP A 308 0.91 13.11 6.13
C ASP A 308 1.54 14.35 5.48
N CYS A 309 2.81 14.27 5.10
CA CYS A 309 3.60 15.33 4.49
C CYS A 309 4.32 14.81 3.24
N ASN A 310 4.66 15.69 2.30
CA ASN A 310 5.52 15.32 1.17
C ASN A 310 7.01 15.24 1.56
N PHE A 311 7.31 14.53 2.66
CA PHE A 311 8.64 14.40 3.23
C PHE A 311 9.17 12.99 2.98
N ASN A 312 10.31 12.89 2.30
CA ASN A 312 10.90 11.61 1.92
C ASN A 312 12.40 11.65 2.18
N LEU A 313 12.98 10.54 2.65
CA LEU A 313 14.42 10.43 2.88
C LEU A 313 14.97 9.20 2.19
N HIS A 314 16.20 9.32 1.67
CA HIS A 314 17.00 8.15 1.34
C HIS A 314 17.28 7.35 2.61
N VAL A 315 17.49 6.04 2.44
CA VAL A 315 18.02 5.20 3.52
C VAL A 315 19.37 5.73 3.99
N SER A 316 20.27 6.09 3.07
CA SER A 316 21.58 6.68 3.42
C SER A 316 21.47 7.98 4.23
N CYS A 317 20.50 8.84 3.92
CA CYS A 317 20.28 10.09 4.65
C CYS A 317 19.80 9.84 6.07
N ILE A 318 18.88 8.89 6.29
CA ILE A 318 18.45 8.51 7.64
C ILE A 318 19.60 7.91 8.46
N LEU A 319 20.52 7.19 7.81
CA LEU A 319 21.64 6.54 8.48
C LEU A 319 22.86 7.46 8.67
N LEU A 320 22.73 8.75 8.36
CA LEU A 320 23.81 9.70 8.60
C LEU A 320 24.09 9.80 10.12
N PRO A 321 25.37 9.78 10.53
CA PRO A 321 25.72 9.93 11.93
C PRO A 321 25.31 11.31 12.45
N GLN A 322 24.72 11.36 13.65
CA GLN A 322 24.31 12.63 14.26
C GLN A 322 25.50 13.56 14.53
N THR A 323 26.70 12.99 14.74
CA THR A 323 27.95 13.74 14.93
C THR A 323 29.11 13.10 14.18
N ILE A 324 29.99 13.93 13.63
CA ILE A 324 31.21 13.48 12.94
C ILE A 324 32.43 14.28 13.40
N SER A 325 33.58 13.61 13.45
CA SER A 325 34.88 14.27 13.60
C SER A 325 35.37 14.75 12.23
N TYR A 326 35.86 15.99 12.17
CA TYR A 326 36.41 16.58 10.95
C TYR A 326 37.89 16.86 11.15
N GLU A 327 38.76 16.46 10.20
CA GLU A 327 40.23 16.47 10.37
C GLU A 327 40.81 17.84 10.77
N TYR A 328 40.11 18.93 10.42
CA TYR A 328 40.57 20.29 10.66
C TYR A 328 39.94 20.96 11.90
N ASP A 329 39.00 20.29 12.57
CA ASP A 329 38.30 20.80 13.75
C ASP A 329 38.49 19.90 14.97
N LYS A 330 38.78 20.52 16.12
CA LYS A 330 38.84 19.81 17.41
C LYS A 330 37.45 19.46 17.97
N HIS A 331 36.40 20.07 17.42
CA HIS A 331 35.04 19.92 17.88
C HIS A 331 34.22 19.11 16.85
N PRO A 332 33.37 18.17 17.30
CA PRO A 332 32.55 17.39 16.38
C PRO A 332 31.51 18.28 15.69
N LEU A 333 31.30 18.04 14.40
CA LEU A 333 30.21 18.64 13.65
C LEU A 333 28.93 17.87 13.95
N ARG A 334 27.81 18.58 14.10
CA ARG A 334 26.48 18.01 14.38
C ARG A 334 25.59 18.13 13.14
N LEU A 335 24.90 17.06 12.81
CA LEU A 335 23.91 17.05 11.74
C LEU A 335 22.75 17.97 12.12
N THR A 336 22.37 18.86 11.20
CA THR A 336 21.35 19.90 11.41
C THR A 336 20.32 19.83 10.28
N TYR A 337 19.04 19.85 10.65
CA TYR A 337 17.92 19.60 9.74
C TYR A 337 17.12 20.85 9.36
N ASP A 338 17.07 21.84 10.27
CA ASP A 338 16.30 23.06 10.10
C ASP A 338 17.25 24.27 10.02
N SER A 339 17.30 24.91 8.86
CA SER A 339 18.07 26.14 8.68
C SER A 339 17.29 27.41 9.00
N LEU A 340 16.00 27.30 9.33
CA LEU A 340 15.11 28.43 9.56
C LEU A 340 15.18 28.92 11.02
N GLU A 341 15.87 28.20 11.91
CA GLU A 341 16.25 28.79 13.19
C GLU A 341 17.11 30.03 12.92
N GLN A 342 16.77 31.13 13.59
CA GLN A 342 17.35 32.44 13.34
C GLN A 342 18.89 32.45 13.50
N SER A 343 19.43 31.54 14.31
CA SER A 343 20.86 31.29 14.50
C SER A 343 21.58 30.68 13.29
N TYR A 344 20.87 30.20 12.27
CA TYR A 344 21.43 29.55 11.08
C TYR A 344 21.18 30.30 9.77
N LEU A 345 20.41 31.39 9.78
CA LEU A 345 20.12 32.18 8.58
C LEU A 345 21.38 32.82 7.98
N ASP A 346 22.34 33.21 8.82
CA ASP A 346 23.61 33.81 8.40
C ASP A 346 24.64 32.75 7.93
N LYS A 347 24.29 31.45 8.01
CA LYS A 347 25.15 30.29 7.68
C LYS A 347 24.78 29.71 6.31
N SER A 348 24.86 30.57 5.31
CA SER A 348 24.47 30.29 3.92
C SER A 348 25.58 29.67 3.08
N TYR A 349 26.82 29.61 3.57
CA TYR A 349 27.96 29.05 2.84
C TYR A 349 28.51 27.80 3.51
N CYS A 350 29.07 26.90 2.70
CA CYS A 350 29.86 25.76 3.14
C CYS A 350 31.32 26.16 3.27
N GLU A 351 31.91 26.00 4.45
CA GLU A 351 33.29 26.36 4.72
C GLU A 351 34.31 25.44 4.06
N ALA A 352 33.93 24.20 3.73
CA ALA A 352 34.82 23.24 3.08
C ALA A 352 35.00 23.53 1.58
N CYS A 353 33.92 23.81 0.85
CA CYS A 353 33.98 24.03 -0.60
C CYS A 353 33.79 25.49 -1.03
N LYS A 354 33.49 26.39 -0.09
CA LYS A 354 33.24 27.83 -0.30
C LYS A 354 32.09 28.14 -1.27
N LYS A 355 31.11 27.24 -1.38
CA LYS A 355 29.89 27.42 -2.18
C LYS A 355 28.66 27.64 -1.30
N GLU A 356 27.64 28.28 -1.86
CA GLU A 356 26.34 28.45 -1.21
C GLU A 356 25.70 27.11 -0.87
N ARG A 357 25.01 27.08 0.27
CA ARG A 357 24.17 25.99 0.74
C ARG A 357 22.73 26.31 0.37
N ASN A 358 21.98 25.29 -0.01
CA ASN A 358 20.52 25.42 -0.02
C ASN A 358 20.02 25.40 1.43
N PRO A 359 19.33 26.46 1.91
CA PRO A 359 18.74 26.49 3.24
C PRO A 359 17.91 25.24 3.55
N GLU A 360 17.14 24.75 2.59
CA GLU A 360 16.23 23.60 2.75
C GLU A 360 16.95 22.25 2.92
N HIS A 361 18.25 22.16 2.66
CA HIS A 361 19.01 20.92 2.76
C HIS A 361 19.74 20.83 4.11
N TRP A 362 19.83 19.60 4.62
CA TRP A 362 20.59 19.29 5.83
C TRP A 362 22.08 19.58 5.64
N PHE A 363 22.75 19.81 6.76
CA PHE A 363 24.17 20.14 6.78
C PHE A 363 24.79 19.79 8.13
N TYR A 364 26.12 19.79 8.17
CA TYR A 364 26.86 19.63 9.41
C TYR A 364 27.31 20.99 9.93
N TYR A 365 27.17 21.19 11.24
CA TYR A 365 27.48 22.44 11.91
C TYR A 365 28.18 22.23 13.25
N CYS A 366 29.24 23.00 13.51
CA CYS A 366 29.86 23.11 14.83
C CYS A 366 29.57 24.49 15.43
N PRO A 367 28.82 24.58 16.54
CA PRO A 367 28.60 25.83 17.24
C PRO A 367 29.87 26.51 17.76
N ALA A 368 30.86 25.74 18.20
CA ALA A 368 32.08 26.27 18.81
C ALA A 368 33.07 26.86 17.79
N CYS A 369 33.13 26.29 16.58
CA CYS A 369 33.99 26.79 15.50
C CYS A 369 33.24 27.69 14.52
N GLU A 370 31.91 27.79 14.65
CA GLU A 370 31.00 28.33 13.63
C GLU A 370 31.17 27.70 12.23
N PHE A 371 31.70 26.48 12.18
CA PHE A 371 32.01 25.78 10.94
C PHE A 371 30.79 25.08 10.36
N THR A 372 30.46 25.37 9.11
CA THR A 372 29.30 24.84 8.37
C THR A 372 29.76 24.06 7.15
N THR A 373 29.13 22.93 6.83
CA THR A 373 29.52 22.15 5.65
C THR A 373 28.38 21.35 5.06
N HIS A 374 28.35 21.21 3.73
CA HIS A 374 27.42 20.31 3.05
C HIS A 374 27.64 18.85 3.52
N LEU A 375 26.60 18.01 3.43
CA LEU A 375 26.71 16.59 3.74
C LEU A 375 27.85 15.91 2.95
N ASP A 376 27.93 16.19 1.65
CA ASP A 376 28.89 15.53 0.76
C ASP A 376 30.32 16.08 0.86
N CYS A 377 30.48 17.25 1.46
CA CYS A 377 31.81 17.84 1.66
C CYS A 377 32.60 17.14 2.76
N VAL A 378 31.92 16.40 3.65
CA VAL A 378 32.58 15.64 4.72
C VAL A 378 32.81 14.18 4.34
N THR A 379 31.92 13.59 3.54
CA THR A 379 32.10 12.21 3.04
C THR A 379 33.23 12.09 2.02
N ASN A 380 33.55 13.16 1.28
CA ASN A 380 34.61 13.19 0.27
C ASN A 380 36.02 13.54 0.81
N GLN A 381 36.16 13.82 2.10
CA GLN A 381 37.47 14.02 2.74
C GLN A 381 37.79 12.83 3.64
N SER A 382 38.31 11.76 3.03
CA SER A 382 39.07 10.68 3.69
C SER A 382 38.52 10.20 5.04
N ILE A 383 37.58 9.27 5.03
CA ILE A 383 37.36 8.40 6.20
C ILE A 383 38.67 7.62 6.40
N LYS A 384 39.55 8.08 7.28
CA LYS A 384 40.62 7.24 7.81
C LYS A 384 39.95 6.20 8.71
N SER A 385 39.87 4.98 8.20
CA SER A 385 39.54 3.74 8.92
C SER A 385 40.45 3.51 10.12
#